data_AF-A0A5D0VUY6-F1
#
_entry.id   AF-A0A5D0VUY6-F1
#
_cell.length_a   1.000
_cell.length_b   1.000
_cell.length_c   1.000
_cell.angle_alpha   90.00
_cell.angle_beta   90.00
_cell.angle_gamma   90.00
#
_symmetry.space_group_name_H-M   'P 1'
#
loop_
_entity.id
_entity.type
_entity.pdbx_description
1 polymer ?
#
loop_
_entity_poly.entity_id
_entity_poly.type
_entity_poly.pdbx_seq_one_letter_code
_entity_poly.pdbx_strand_id
1 'polypeptide(L)'
;MSKTGQARVLTPEQFAHLLHVIQEHRYPEKNTALVQISFKLGLRVQEIALLQIKDVAELGPKSSGQRSFKLKEILALPAAYTKGADALKRSRSTYQRRRISFSVHDFHQLVQRIETMAKAGAEIKPEDFYPEVKKHRGKSRDLPMSDLALRTAIENHLAIRLEANPSVKKTDPLFLTQKGGPYSPNTLQEHVALMQRHWAGIERASSHSGRRTLMTNIIHEQKKSVKVAQKIAGHVSPSTTLIYEEPPEESLKEALRDAGYKYVG
;
A
#
# COMPACT_ATOMS: atom_id res chain seq x y z
N MET A 1 0.89 -14.83 -19.02
CA MET A 1 1.48 -13.47 -19.24
C MET A 1 0.82 -12.47 -18.30
N SER A 2 1.55 -11.49 -17.73
CA SER A 2 0.90 -10.48 -16.87
C SER A 2 -0.02 -9.59 -17.70
N LYS A 3 -1.33 -9.60 -17.38
CA LYS A 3 -2.33 -8.73 -18.01
C LYS A 3 -1.84 -7.27 -18.01
N THR A 4 -1.99 -6.59 -19.14
CA THR A 4 -1.53 -5.23 -19.40
C THR A 4 -1.98 -4.29 -18.27
N GLY A 5 -1.07 -3.47 -17.73
CA GLY A 5 -1.38 -2.50 -16.67
C GLY A 5 -1.27 -2.97 -15.20
N GLN A 6 -1.09 -4.26 -14.93
CA GLN A 6 -0.84 -4.75 -13.56
C GLN A 6 0.67 -4.81 -13.24
N ALA A 7 1.02 -4.52 -11.98
CA ALA A 7 2.39 -4.64 -11.48
C ALA A 7 2.89 -6.10 -11.56
N ARG A 8 4.20 -6.29 -11.75
CA ARG A 8 4.82 -7.63 -11.75
C ARG A 8 4.66 -8.30 -10.38
N VAL A 9 4.45 -9.63 -10.38
CA VAL A 9 4.65 -10.50 -9.20
C VAL A 9 6.05 -11.06 -9.32
N LEU A 10 6.88 -10.88 -8.29
CA LEU A 10 8.27 -11.36 -8.30
C LEU A 10 8.32 -12.80 -7.81
N THR A 11 9.19 -13.59 -8.43
CA THR A 11 9.58 -14.90 -7.88
C THR A 11 10.54 -14.74 -6.70
N PRO A 12 10.73 -15.78 -5.87
CA PRO A 12 11.73 -15.77 -4.79
C PRO A 12 13.14 -15.42 -5.29
N GLU A 13 13.54 -15.93 -6.46
CA GLU A 13 14.85 -15.68 -7.07
C GLU A 13 14.98 -14.22 -7.51
N GLN A 14 13.94 -13.65 -8.12
CA GLN A 14 13.91 -12.24 -8.48
C GLN A 14 13.99 -11.34 -7.25
N PHE A 15 13.30 -11.71 -6.17
CA PHE A 15 13.37 -10.98 -4.90
C PHE A 15 14.76 -11.06 -4.27
N ALA A 16 15.37 -12.25 -4.25
CA ALA A 16 16.74 -12.44 -3.76
C ALA A 16 17.75 -11.65 -4.58
N HIS A 17 17.64 -11.68 -5.91
CA HIS A 17 18.47 -10.88 -6.81
C HIS A 17 18.32 -9.38 -6.55
N LEU A 18 17.09 -8.89 -6.37
CA LEU A 18 16.84 -7.49 -6.00
C LEU A 18 17.56 -7.10 -4.71
N LEU A 19 17.51 -7.94 -3.66
CA LEU A 19 18.20 -7.66 -2.40
C LEU A 19 19.72 -7.67 -2.55
N HIS A 20 20.27 -8.56 -3.38
CA HIS A 20 21.69 -8.62 -3.68
C HIS A 20 22.16 -7.34 -4.40
N VAL A 21 21.46 -6.95 -5.47
CA VAL A 21 21.79 -5.73 -6.22
C VAL A 21 21.69 -4.48 -5.35
N ILE A 22 20.74 -4.41 -4.42
CA ILE A 22 20.63 -3.29 -3.47
C ILE A 22 21.92 -3.09 -2.65
N GLN A 23 22.68 -4.15 -2.35
CA GLN A 23 23.93 -4.05 -1.58
C GLN A 23 25.01 -3.27 -2.34
N GLU A 24 24.98 -3.28 -3.67
CA GLU A 24 25.95 -2.59 -4.54
C GLU A 24 25.62 -1.09 -4.73
N HIS A 25 24.56 -0.60 -4.08
CA HIS A 25 24.09 0.78 -4.22
C HIS A 25 24.11 1.56 -2.90
N ARG A 26 24.00 2.89 -3.01
CA ARG A 26 24.03 3.78 -1.82
C ARG A 26 22.85 3.52 -0.89
N TYR A 27 23.14 3.53 0.41
CA TYR A 27 22.18 3.30 1.50
C TYR A 27 21.53 1.90 1.44
N PRO A 28 22.34 0.82 1.38
CA PRO A 28 21.83 -0.53 1.16
C PRO A 28 20.89 -0.99 2.27
N GLU A 29 21.12 -0.62 3.54
CA GLU A 29 20.29 -1.03 4.68
C GLU A 29 18.92 -0.35 4.63
N LYS A 30 18.90 0.96 4.33
CA LYS A 30 17.66 1.73 4.10
C LYS A 30 16.85 1.13 2.95
N ASN A 31 17.51 0.85 1.83
CA ASN A 31 16.87 0.33 0.62
C ASN A 31 16.34 -1.09 0.84
N THR A 32 17.11 -1.92 1.54
CA THR A 32 16.71 -3.27 1.97
C THR A 32 15.47 -3.19 2.85
N ALA A 33 15.45 -2.33 3.87
CA ALA A 33 14.29 -2.13 4.75
C ALA A 33 13.05 -1.65 3.97
N LEU A 34 13.20 -0.72 3.03
CA LEU A 34 12.11 -0.25 2.17
C LEU A 34 11.48 -1.40 1.36
N VAL A 35 12.31 -2.23 0.72
CA VAL A 35 11.85 -3.37 -0.08
C VAL A 35 11.24 -4.45 0.80
N GLN A 36 11.87 -4.80 1.92
CA GLN A 36 11.34 -5.79 2.87
C GLN A 36 9.96 -5.37 3.40
N ILE A 37 9.77 -4.12 3.82
CA ILE A 37 8.46 -3.61 4.26
C ILE A 37 7.42 -3.72 3.13
N SER A 38 7.80 -3.38 1.90
CA SER A 38 6.88 -3.46 0.76
C SER A 38 6.43 -4.91 0.47
N PHE A 39 7.36 -5.86 0.47
CA PHE A 39 7.09 -7.26 0.11
C PHE A 39 6.53 -8.10 1.26
N LYS A 40 6.92 -7.83 2.51
CA LYS A 40 6.54 -8.67 3.66
C LYS A 40 5.34 -8.14 4.43
N LEU A 41 5.10 -6.82 4.39
CA LEU A 41 3.94 -6.20 5.03
C LEU A 41 2.93 -5.64 4.02
N GLY A 42 3.28 -5.58 2.74
CA GLY A 42 2.38 -5.15 1.67
C GLY A 42 2.00 -3.67 1.74
N LEU A 43 2.79 -2.82 2.37
CA LEU A 43 2.49 -1.39 2.50
C LEU A 43 2.57 -0.70 1.12
N ARG A 44 1.68 0.27 0.92
CA ARG A 44 1.78 1.21 -0.22
C ARG A 44 2.89 2.21 0.03
N VAL A 45 3.50 2.73 -1.03
CA VAL A 45 4.54 3.77 -0.92
C VAL A 45 4.11 5.02 -0.15
N GLN A 46 2.85 5.44 -0.23
CA GLN A 46 2.38 6.53 0.62
C GLN A 46 2.42 6.15 2.10
N GLU A 47 2.01 4.94 2.45
CA GLU A 47 2.03 4.43 3.83
C GLU A 47 3.49 4.38 4.32
N ILE A 48 4.41 3.82 3.51
CA ILE A 48 5.84 3.74 3.83
C ILE A 48 6.48 5.13 3.99
N ALA A 49 6.18 6.07 3.09
CA ALA A 49 6.74 7.42 3.12
C ALA A 49 6.32 8.21 4.37
N LEU A 50 5.18 7.87 4.96
CA LEU A 50 4.62 8.53 6.13
C LEU A 50 4.94 7.83 7.45
N LEU A 51 5.52 6.62 7.41
CA LEU A 51 5.93 5.93 8.63
C LEU A 51 6.90 6.79 9.44
N GLN A 52 6.65 6.83 10.74
CA GLN A 52 7.50 7.45 11.74
C GLN A 52 8.20 6.36 12.55
N ILE A 53 9.28 6.72 13.24
CA ILE A 53 10.03 5.75 14.06
C ILE A 53 9.14 5.13 15.15
N LYS A 54 8.26 5.93 15.77
CA LYS A 54 7.31 5.45 16.80
C LYS A 54 6.38 4.33 16.31
N ASP A 55 6.19 4.18 15.00
CA ASP A 55 5.27 3.18 14.44
C ASP A 55 5.94 1.80 14.37
N VAL A 56 7.27 1.73 14.41
CA VAL A 56 8.06 0.49 14.30
C VAL A 56 8.95 0.21 15.50
N ALA A 57 9.34 1.23 16.26
CA ALA A 57 10.28 1.11 17.35
C ALA A 57 9.98 2.08 18.50
N GLU A 58 10.40 1.68 19.70
CA GLU A 58 10.47 2.54 20.87
C GLU A 58 11.90 3.00 21.06
N LEU A 59 12.09 4.31 21.18
CA LEU A 59 13.41 4.90 21.40
C LEU A 59 13.72 4.92 22.90
N GLY A 60 14.86 4.37 23.27
CA GLY A 60 15.40 4.42 24.62
C GLY A 60 16.07 5.76 24.95
N PRO A 61 16.64 5.88 26.15
CA PRO A 61 17.35 7.08 26.57
C PRO A 61 18.58 7.33 25.69
N LYS A 62 18.94 8.61 25.53
CA LYS A 62 20.21 9.00 24.92
C LYS A 62 21.30 8.85 25.97
N SER A 63 22.28 7.97 25.74
CA SER A 63 23.42 7.77 26.63
C SER A 63 24.71 7.83 25.83
N SER A 64 25.67 8.64 26.27
CA SER A 64 27.02 8.72 25.70
C SER A 64 27.09 8.79 24.17
N GLY A 65 26.23 9.60 23.54
CA GLY A 65 26.23 9.77 22.08
C GLY A 65 25.57 8.63 21.29
N GLN A 66 25.07 7.59 21.96
CA GLN A 66 24.29 6.52 21.35
C GLN A 66 22.82 6.61 21.79
N ARG A 67 21.95 6.00 20.99
CA ARG A 67 20.53 5.90 21.30
C ARG A 67 20.04 4.49 21.09
N SER A 68 19.72 3.82 22.18
CA SER A 68 19.11 2.50 22.13
C SER A 68 17.68 2.59 21.58
N PHE A 69 17.21 1.47 21.02
CA PHE A 69 15.83 1.31 20.59
C PHE A 69 15.41 -0.14 20.75
N LYS A 70 14.11 -0.36 20.80
CA LYS A 70 13.50 -1.69 20.78
C LYS A 70 12.46 -1.74 19.66
N LEU A 71 12.58 -2.70 18.75
CA LEU A 71 11.54 -2.92 17.75
C LEU A 71 10.24 -3.38 18.40
N LYS A 72 9.12 -2.94 17.84
CA LYS A 72 7.79 -3.42 18.21
C LYS A 72 7.51 -4.76 17.55
N GLU A 73 6.69 -5.59 18.16
CA GLU A 73 6.20 -6.82 17.53
C GLU A 73 5.13 -6.55 16.47
N ILE A 74 4.46 -5.41 16.56
CA ILE A 74 3.36 -5.01 15.69
C ILE A 74 3.65 -3.62 15.15
N LEU A 75 3.60 -3.49 13.82
CA LEU A 75 3.53 -2.20 13.14
C LEU A 75 2.06 -1.77 13.07
N ALA A 76 1.70 -0.81 13.91
CA ALA A 76 0.38 -0.19 13.89
C ALA A 76 0.35 0.89 12.81
N LEU A 77 -0.37 0.66 11.71
CA LEU A 77 -0.50 1.61 10.62
C LEU A 77 -1.74 2.50 10.84
N PRO A 78 -1.57 3.81 11.11
CA PRO A 78 -2.70 4.71 11.31
C PRO A 78 -3.53 4.91 10.05
N ALA A 79 -4.85 5.05 10.22
CA ALA A 79 -5.77 5.41 9.13
C ALA A 79 -5.33 6.70 8.40
N ALA A 80 -4.75 7.64 9.15
CA ALA A 80 -4.24 8.91 8.65
C ALA A 80 -3.17 8.77 7.55
N TYR A 81 -2.45 7.65 7.47
CA TYR A 81 -1.40 7.46 6.45
C TYR A 81 -1.95 6.83 5.17
N THR A 82 -3.15 6.25 5.24
CA THR A 82 -3.76 5.53 4.13
C THR A 82 -4.49 6.46 3.14
N LYS A 83 -4.75 5.94 1.94
CA LYS A 83 -5.43 6.69 0.87
C LYS A 83 -6.81 7.18 1.34
N GLY A 84 -7.08 8.47 1.12
CA GLY A 84 -8.37 9.10 1.46
C GLY A 84 -8.33 10.00 2.70
N ALA A 85 -7.32 9.87 3.58
CA ALA A 85 -7.23 10.65 4.81
C ALA A 85 -6.64 12.07 4.65
N ASP A 86 -6.40 12.53 3.42
CA ASP A 86 -5.64 13.76 3.10
C ASP A 86 -4.33 13.89 3.90
N ALA A 87 -3.60 12.78 3.99
CA ALA A 87 -2.44 12.61 4.86
C ALA A 87 -1.34 13.68 4.67
N LEU A 88 -1.24 14.22 3.45
CA LEU A 88 -0.19 15.16 3.06
C LEU A 88 -0.65 16.63 3.15
N LYS A 89 -1.96 16.90 3.35
CA LYS A 89 -2.57 18.24 3.37
C LYS A 89 -2.04 19.16 2.25
N ARG A 90 -1.79 18.60 1.06
CA ARG A 90 -1.07 19.28 -0.02
C ARG A 90 -1.95 20.23 -0.82
N SER A 91 -3.26 20.00 -0.82
CA SER A 91 -4.21 20.89 -1.50
C SER A 91 -4.47 22.13 -0.64
N ARG A 92 -3.75 23.23 -0.92
CA ARG A 92 -4.10 24.56 -0.41
C ARG A 92 -5.24 25.22 -1.20
N SER A 93 -5.58 24.68 -2.37
CA SER A 93 -6.72 25.15 -3.17
C SER A 93 -8.02 24.60 -2.60
N THR A 94 -9.01 25.47 -2.41
CA THR A 94 -10.40 25.08 -2.16
C THR A 94 -10.87 24.25 -3.36
N TYR A 95 -11.11 22.96 -3.17
CA TYR A 95 -11.61 22.10 -4.23
C TYR A 95 -13.04 22.53 -4.58
N GLN A 96 -13.21 23.23 -5.71
CA GLN A 96 -14.51 23.42 -6.32
C GLN A 96 -14.85 22.17 -7.14
N ARG A 97 -15.90 21.46 -6.74
CA ARG A 97 -16.34 20.24 -7.40
C ARG A 97 -16.85 20.58 -8.81
N ARG A 98 -16.10 20.20 -9.84
CA ARG A 98 -16.48 20.44 -11.26
C ARG A 98 -17.24 19.29 -11.92
N ARG A 99 -17.25 18.12 -11.28
CA ARG A 99 -17.89 16.91 -11.80
C ARG A 99 -18.64 16.18 -10.70
N ILE A 100 -19.84 15.73 -11.04
CA ILE A 100 -20.69 14.87 -10.24
C ILE A 100 -20.95 13.57 -11.01
N SER A 101 -21.09 12.46 -10.31
CA SER A 101 -21.37 11.15 -10.90
C SER A 101 -22.57 10.51 -10.20
N PHE A 102 -23.39 9.82 -10.98
CA PHE A 102 -24.62 9.16 -10.56
C PHE A 102 -24.66 7.76 -11.16
N SER A 103 -25.35 6.82 -10.51
CA SER A 103 -25.87 5.69 -11.26
C SER A 103 -27.03 6.17 -12.15
N VAL A 104 -27.34 5.43 -13.23
CA VAL A 104 -28.50 5.76 -14.09
C VAL A 104 -29.79 5.75 -13.27
N HIS A 105 -29.91 4.83 -12.31
CA HIS A 105 -31.05 4.74 -11.40
C HIS A 105 -31.16 5.98 -10.49
N ASP A 106 -30.07 6.38 -9.82
CA ASP A 106 -30.07 7.56 -8.94
C ASP A 106 -30.37 8.84 -9.72
N PHE A 107 -29.83 8.95 -10.95
CA PHE A 107 -30.10 10.08 -11.82
C PHE A 107 -31.59 10.14 -12.20
N HIS A 108 -32.19 9.00 -12.52
CA HIS A 108 -33.62 8.93 -12.83
C HIS A 108 -34.49 9.35 -11.64
N GLN A 109 -34.20 8.83 -10.44
CA GLN A 109 -34.90 9.21 -9.20
C GLN A 109 -34.76 10.71 -8.89
N LEU A 110 -33.57 11.27 -9.11
CA LEU A 110 -33.31 12.69 -8.94
C LEU A 110 -34.14 13.55 -9.90
N VAL A 111 -34.22 13.17 -11.18
CA VAL A 111 -35.04 13.88 -12.18
C VAL A 111 -36.52 13.82 -11.82
N GLN A 112 -37.04 12.65 -11.42
CA GLN A 112 -38.44 12.50 -10.97
C GLN A 112 -38.76 13.38 -9.76
N ARG A 113 -37.82 13.48 -8.80
CA ARG A 113 -37.97 14.35 -7.63
C ARG A 113 -38.04 15.83 -8.04
N ILE A 114 -37.16 16.28 -8.94
CA ILE A 114 -37.17 17.64 -9.47
C ILE A 114 -38.50 17.93 -10.17
N GLU A 115 -38.98 17.01 -11.01
CA GLU A 115 -40.26 17.14 -11.71
C GLU A 115 -41.44 17.30 -10.74
N THR A 116 -41.46 16.51 -9.68
CA THR A 116 -42.52 16.57 -8.64
C THR A 116 -42.52 17.92 -7.93
N MET A 117 -41.33 18.42 -7.56
CA MET A 117 -41.19 19.73 -6.91
C MET A 117 -41.59 20.88 -7.84
N ALA A 118 -41.22 20.80 -9.12
CA ALA A 118 -41.59 21.80 -10.12
C ALA A 118 -43.12 21.88 -10.29
N LYS A 119 -43.79 20.72 -10.38
CA LYS A 119 -45.26 20.63 -10.46
C LYS A 119 -45.95 21.21 -9.23
N ALA A 120 -45.32 21.12 -8.05
CA ALA A 120 -45.83 21.70 -6.81
C ALA A 120 -45.54 23.21 -6.65
N GLY A 121 -44.90 23.86 -7.64
CA GLY A 121 -44.56 25.28 -7.58
C GLY A 121 -43.45 25.62 -6.58
N ALA A 122 -42.67 24.63 -6.15
CA ALA A 122 -41.57 24.86 -5.22
C ALA A 122 -40.39 25.57 -5.91
N GLU A 123 -39.67 26.40 -5.17
CA GLU A 123 -38.39 26.96 -5.61
C GLU A 123 -37.35 25.83 -5.77
N ILE A 124 -36.68 25.76 -6.93
CA ILE A 124 -35.68 24.72 -7.24
C ILE A 124 -34.30 25.36 -7.29
N LYS A 125 -33.41 24.94 -6.38
CA LYS A 125 -32.00 25.31 -6.37
C LYS A 125 -31.15 24.11 -6.77
N PRO A 126 -30.38 24.16 -7.88
CA PRO A 126 -29.61 23.02 -8.37
C PRO A 126 -28.66 22.40 -7.33
N GLU A 127 -28.14 23.21 -6.42
CA GLU A 127 -27.19 22.81 -5.39
C GLU A 127 -27.77 21.78 -4.41
N ASP A 128 -29.08 21.84 -4.16
CA ASP A 128 -29.80 20.95 -3.24
C ASP A 128 -29.92 19.52 -3.78
N PHE A 129 -29.70 19.34 -5.08
CA PHE A 129 -29.78 18.04 -5.76
C PHE A 129 -28.39 17.43 -6.00
N TYR A 130 -27.30 18.13 -5.67
CA TYR A 130 -25.97 17.53 -5.78
C TYR A 130 -25.79 16.41 -4.75
N PRO A 131 -25.29 15.23 -5.17
CA PRO A 131 -25.13 14.11 -4.26
C PRO A 131 -24.06 14.45 -3.22
N GLU A 132 -24.24 13.98 -2.00
CA GLU A 132 -23.28 14.23 -0.93
C GLU A 132 -21.86 13.78 -1.30
N VAL A 133 -20.87 14.56 -0.86
CA VAL A 133 -19.46 14.20 -1.03
C VAL A 133 -19.11 13.04 -0.10
N LYS A 134 -18.97 11.84 -0.67
CA LYS A 134 -18.48 10.66 0.07
C LYS A 134 -17.07 10.94 0.60
N LYS A 135 -16.96 11.17 1.92
CA LYS A 135 -15.68 11.32 2.60
C LYS A 135 -15.00 9.95 2.70
N HIS A 136 -13.99 9.71 1.88
CA HIS A 136 -13.16 8.52 2.04
C HIS A 136 -12.39 8.62 3.35
N ARG A 137 -12.56 7.63 4.23
CA ARG A 137 -11.76 7.52 5.46
C ARG A 137 -10.78 6.37 5.29
N GLY A 138 -9.56 6.61 5.76
CA GLY A 138 -8.57 5.56 5.88
C GLY A 138 -9.00 4.46 6.85
N LYS A 139 -8.37 3.29 6.76
CA LYS A 139 -8.50 2.22 7.77
C LYS A 139 -7.16 2.00 8.44
N SER A 140 -7.17 1.96 9.77
CA SER A 140 -6.01 1.48 10.52
C SER A 140 -5.88 -0.02 10.38
N ARG A 141 -4.65 -0.54 10.50
CA ARG A 141 -4.39 -1.97 10.59
C ARG A 141 -3.11 -2.24 11.36
N ASP A 142 -3.16 -3.32 12.12
CA ASP A 142 -2.03 -3.83 12.89
C ASP A 142 -1.38 -4.97 12.11
N LEU A 143 -0.09 -4.84 11.86
CA LEU A 143 0.70 -5.76 11.04
C LEU A 143 1.79 -6.38 11.91
N PRO A 144 1.64 -7.66 12.31
CA PRO A 144 2.68 -8.38 13.03
C PRO A 144 3.98 -8.43 12.21
N MET A 145 5.10 -8.10 12.85
CA MET A 145 6.45 -8.18 12.26
C MET A 145 7.14 -9.45 12.74
N SER A 146 6.58 -10.62 12.36
CA SER A 146 7.08 -11.94 12.77
C SER A 146 8.24 -12.47 11.92
N ASP A 147 8.50 -11.86 10.76
CA ASP A 147 9.56 -12.28 9.86
C ASP A 147 10.93 -11.75 10.31
N LEU A 148 11.90 -12.65 10.54
CA LEU A 148 13.22 -12.28 11.04
C LEU A 148 13.96 -11.33 10.08
N ALA A 149 13.97 -11.62 8.77
CA ALA A 149 14.69 -10.81 7.79
C ALA A 149 14.11 -9.38 7.66
N LEU A 150 12.80 -9.22 7.81
CA LEU A 150 12.15 -7.91 7.90
C LEU A 150 12.64 -7.14 9.12
N ARG A 151 12.62 -7.78 10.29
CA ARG A 151 13.03 -7.16 11.55
C ARG A 151 14.50 -6.74 11.50
N THR A 152 15.38 -7.63 11.06
CA THR A 152 16.81 -7.36 10.89
C THR A 152 17.05 -6.20 9.92
N ALA A 153 16.31 -6.13 8.80
CA ALA A 153 16.44 -5.01 7.88
C ALA A 153 16.04 -3.66 8.50
N ILE A 154 14.96 -3.63 9.30
CA ILE A 154 14.53 -2.42 10.01
C ILE A 154 15.53 -2.06 11.11
N GLU A 155 16.03 -3.05 11.87
CA GLU A 155 17.07 -2.88 12.90
C GLU A 155 18.33 -2.27 12.33
N ASN A 156 18.88 -2.83 11.25
CA ASN A 156 20.10 -2.34 10.62
C ASN A 156 19.96 -0.89 10.14
N HIS A 157 18.82 -0.58 9.49
CA HIS A 157 18.51 0.79 9.06
C HIS A 157 18.39 1.76 10.24
N LEU A 158 17.71 1.37 11.33
CA LEU A 158 17.57 2.21 12.51
C LEU A 158 18.89 2.41 13.25
N ALA A 159 19.71 1.36 13.37
CA ALA A 159 21.02 1.42 14.01
C ALA A 159 21.91 2.48 13.34
N ILE A 160 22.09 2.38 12.02
CA ILE A 160 22.89 3.35 11.24
C ILE A 160 22.33 4.76 11.36
N ARG A 161 20.99 4.89 11.31
CA ARG A 161 20.35 6.19 11.39
C ARG A 161 20.52 6.85 12.76
N LEU A 162 20.39 6.09 13.84
CA LEU A 162 20.49 6.59 15.21
C LEU A 162 21.93 6.85 15.62
N GLU A 163 22.88 6.10 15.06
CA GLU A 163 24.31 6.39 15.17
C GLU A 163 24.65 7.71 14.47
N ALA A 164 24.18 7.92 13.24
CA ALA A 164 24.40 9.15 12.50
C ALA A 164 23.70 10.38 13.13
N ASN A 165 22.54 10.18 13.77
CA ASN A 165 21.84 11.25 14.49
C ASN A 165 21.09 10.72 15.72
N PRO A 166 21.72 10.74 16.91
CA PRO A 166 21.10 10.28 18.15
C PRO A 166 19.94 11.15 18.63
N SER A 167 19.82 12.38 18.13
CA SER A 167 18.80 13.35 18.56
C SER A 167 17.46 13.19 17.83
N VAL A 168 17.34 12.23 16.90
CA VAL A 168 16.13 11.91 16.13
C VAL A 168 14.91 11.68 17.05
N LYS A 169 13.80 12.35 16.79
CA LYS A 169 12.58 12.20 17.60
C LYS A 169 11.79 10.98 17.15
N LYS A 170 10.96 10.43 18.06
CA LYS A 170 10.05 9.32 17.74
C LYS A 170 9.05 9.64 16.61
N THR A 171 8.75 10.92 16.41
CA THR A 171 7.86 11.42 15.34
C THR A 171 8.58 11.69 14.03
N ASP A 172 9.90 11.52 13.96
CA ASP A 172 10.63 11.75 12.72
C ASP A 172 10.33 10.63 11.70
N PRO A 173 10.37 10.95 10.39
CA PRO A 173 10.12 9.98 9.34
C PRO A 173 11.09 8.81 9.44
N LEU A 174 10.59 7.57 9.35
CA LEU A 174 11.40 6.35 9.38
C LEU A 174 12.42 6.33 8.24
N PHE A 175 12.05 6.83 7.06
CA PHE A 175 12.91 6.88 5.88
C PHE A 175 13.15 8.31 5.40
N LEU A 176 14.40 8.62 5.05
CA LEU A 176 14.80 9.89 4.44
C LEU A 176 15.30 9.66 3.02
N THR A 177 15.10 10.68 2.19
CA THR A 177 15.72 10.80 0.88
C THR A 177 17.24 10.95 1.02
N GLN A 178 17.96 10.81 -0.09
CA GLN A 178 19.40 11.08 -0.13
C GLN A 178 19.76 12.51 0.31
N LYS A 179 18.84 13.47 0.16
CA LYS A 179 19.02 14.87 0.58
C LYS A 179 18.71 15.11 2.07
N GLY A 180 18.40 14.05 2.84
CA GLY A 180 18.09 14.14 4.27
C GLY A 180 16.66 14.59 4.61
N GLY A 181 15.86 15.00 3.62
CA GLY A 181 14.43 15.32 3.80
C GLY A 181 13.52 14.09 3.75
N PRO A 182 12.26 14.19 4.23
CA PRO A 182 11.28 13.11 4.14
C PRO A 182 10.99 12.73 2.69
N TYR A 183 10.62 11.47 2.46
CA TYR A 183 10.07 11.06 1.16
C TYR A 183 8.68 11.70 0.94
N SER A 184 8.43 12.10 -0.30
CA SER A 184 7.05 12.18 -0.79
C SER A 184 6.64 10.79 -1.32
N PRO A 185 5.33 10.48 -1.40
CA PRO A 185 4.92 9.21 -2.00
C PRO A 185 5.39 9.04 -3.44
N ASN A 186 5.45 10.13 -4.23
CA ASN A 186 5.92 10.09 -5.61
C ASN A 186 7.42 9.80 -5.69
N THR A 187 8.22 10.50 -4.89
CA THR A 187 9.68 10.26 -4.88
C THR A 187 10.02 8.88 -4.34
N LEU A 188 9.26 8.35 -3.38
CA LEU A 188 9.43 6.97 -2.92
C LEU A 188 8.95 5.96 -3.98
N GLN A 189 7.86 6.24 -4.69
CA GLN A 189 7.39 5.43 -5.81
C GLN A 189 8.47 5.30 -6.89
N GLU A 190 9.06 6.41 -7.30
CA GLU A 190 10.13 6.44 -8.29
C GLU A 190 11.35 5.69 -7.79
N HIS A 191 11.76 5.89 -6.53
CA HIS A 191 12.91 5.20 -5.97
C HIS A 191 12.69 3.67 -5.88
N VAL A 192 11.52 3.21 -5.41
CA VAL A 192 11.19 1.78 -5.35
C VAL A 192 11.09 1.16 -6.75
N ALA A 193 10.60 1.92 -7.74
CA ALA A 193 10.58 1.48 -9.14
C ALA A 193 11.97 1.47 -9.77
N LEU A 194 12.86 2.40 -9.38
CA LEU A 194 14.26 2.44 -9.80
C LEU A 194 14.98 1.16 -9.37
N MET A 195 14.89 0.81 -8.08
CA MET A 195 15.51 -0.40 -7.53
C MET A 195 15.06 -1.66 -8.28
N GLN A 196 13.76 -1.80 -8.52
CA GLN A 196 13.24 -3.01 -9.16
C GLN A 196 13.51 -3.07 -10.67
N ARG A 197 13.28 -1.99 -11.42
CA ARG A 197 13.37 -2.02 -12.88
C ARG A 197 14.78 -1.79 -13.38
N HIS A 198 15.46 -0.78 -12.85
CA HIS A 198 16.71 -0.31 -13.40
C HIS A 198 17.91 -0.99 -12.76
N TRP A 199 17.86 -1.22 -11.43
CA TRP A 199 18.96 -1.92 -10.76
C TRP A 199 18.85 -3.43 -10.97
N ALA A 200 17.70 -4.03 -10.65
CA ALA A 200 17.50 -5.48 -10.73
C ALA A 200 16.98 -5.99 -12.09
N GLY A 201 16.76 -5.11 -13.08
CA GLY A 201 16.30 -5.52 -14.42
C GLY A 201 14.90 -6.15 -14.47
N ILE A 202 14.06 -5.99 -13.43
CA ILE A 202 12.77 -6.69 -13.36
C ILE A 202 11.72 -5.94 -14.17
N GLU A 203 11.43 -6.44 -15.36
CA GLU A 203 10.46 -5.82 -16.26
C GLU A 203 9.06 -5.70 -15.64
N ARG A 204 8.42 -4.55 -15.92
CA ARG A 204 7.06 -4.21 -15.45
C ARG A 204 6.90 -4.19 -13.93
N ALA A 205 7.99 -4.24 -13.17
CA ALA A 205 7.97 -3.99 -11.74
C ALA A 205 7.69 -2.51 -11.45
N SER A 206 6.99 -2.25 -10.35
CA SER A 206 6.63 -0.91 -9.89
C SER A 206 6.62 -0.86 -8.35
N SER A 207 6.28 0.30 -7.79
CA SER A 207 6.01 0.45 -6.36
C SER A 207 4.93 -0.49 -5.80
N HIS A 208 4.07 -1.05 -6.65
CA HIS A 208 3.00 -1.94 -6.26
C HIS A 208 3.36 -3.43 -6.32
N SER A 209 4.53 -3.80 -6.88
CA SER A 209 4.91 -5.22 -7.04
C SER A 209 5.03 -5.94 -5.71
N GLY A 210 5.61 -5.32 -4.68
CA GLY A 210 5.80 -5.95 -3.38
C GLY A 210 4.48 -6.36 -2.74
N ARG A 211 3.56 -5.40 -2.67
CA ARG A 211 2.19 -5.64 -2.22
C ARG A 211 1.48 -6.70 -3.05
N ARG A 212 1.58 -6.64 -4.38
CA ARG A 212 0.92 -7.62 -5.25
C ARG A 212 1.48 -9.02 -5.03
N THR A 213 2.80 -9.15 -4.94
CA THR A 213 3.50 -10.41 -4.68
C THR A 213 3.01 -11.02 -3.37
N LEU A 214 2.94 -10.24 -2.29
CA LEU A 214 2.42 -10.71 -1.00
C LEU A 214 0.96 -11.19 -1.10
N MET A 215 0.08 -10.39 -1.70
CA MET A 215 -1.35 -10.74 -1.77
C MET A 215 -1.59 -11.98 -2.65
N THR A 216 -0.89 -12.08 -3.77
CA THR A 216 -0.94 -13.25 -4.67
C THR A 216 -0.43 -14.50 -3.96
N ASN A 217 0.71 -14.43 -3.26
CA ASN A 217 1.23 -15.56 -2.48
C ASN A 217 0.24 -16.01 -1.37
N ILE A 218 -0.36 -15.08 -0.63
CA ILE A 218 -1.33 -15.41 0.43
C ILE A 218 -2.55 -16.15 -0.14
N ILE A 219 -3.07 -15.71 -1.29
CA ILE A 219 -4.29 -16.27 -1.88
C ILE A 219 -3.99 -17.59 -2.60
N HIS A 220 -2.97 -17.62 -3.46
CA HIS A 220 -2.74 -18.75 -4.38
C HIS A 220 -1.79 -19.80 -3.82
N GLU A 221 -0.69 -19.39 -3.20
CA GLU A 221 0.33 -20.31 -2.71
C GLU A 221 0.00 -20.82 -1.31
N GLN A 222 -0.40 -19.93 -0.39
CA GLN A 222 -0.81 -20.31 0.96
C GLN A 222 -2.28 -20.75 1.05
N LYS A 223 -3.06 -20.58 -0.02
CA LYS A 223 -4.49 -20.93 -0.12
C LYS A 223 -5.32 -20.33 1.03
N LYS A 224 -4.96 -19.14 1.52
CA LYS A 224 -5.71 -18.43 2.57
C LYS A 224 -6.88 -17.68 1.94
N SER A 225 -7.90 -17.40 2.75
CA SER A 225 -9.09 -16.69 2.28
C SER A 225 -8.78 -15.25 1.85
N VAL A 226 -9.53 -14.77 0.85
CA VAL A 226 -9.49 -13.37 0.37
C VAL A 226 -9.68 -12.37 1.53
N LYS A 227 -10.43 -12.74 2.57
CA LYS A 227 -10.65 -11.91 3.77
C LYS A 227 -9.36 -11.66 4.56
N VAL A 228 -8.44 -12.64 4.61
CA VAL A 228 -7.11 -12.48 5.23
C VAL A 228 -6.28 -11.47 4.43
N ALA A 229 -6.20 -11.66 3.11
CA ALA A 229 -5.52 -10.73 2.22
C ALA A 229 -6.13 -9.32 2.31
N GLN A 230 -7.46 -9.19 2.36
CA GLN A 230 -8.17 -7.93 2.51
C GLN A 230 -7.79 -7.19 3.80
N LYS A 231 -7.68 -7.92 4.93
CA LYS A 231 -7.31 -7.35 6.23
C LYS A 231 -5.86 -6.85 6.23
N ILE A 232 -4.92 -7.64 5.71
CA ILE A 232 -3.50 -7.25 5.57
C ILE A 232 -3.37 -6.07 4.61
N ALA A 233 -4.14 -6.07 3.52
CA ALA A 233 -4.21 -4.99 2.56
C ALA A 233 -4.84 -3.70 3.13
N GLY A 234 -5.69 -3.77 4.16
CA GLY A 234 -6.51 -2.65 4.60
C GLY A 234 -7.50 -2.18 3.53
N HIS A 235 -8.02 -3.08 2.71
CA HIS A 235 -9.01 -2.75 1.67
C HIS A 235 -10.41 -2.58 2.27
N VAL A 236 -11.06 -1.45 1.96
CA VAL A 236 -12.44 -1.20 2.38
C VAL A 236 -13.41 -2.11 1.62
N SER A 237 -13.23 -2.22 0.30
CA SER A 237 -14.05 -3.07 -0.56
C SER A 237 -13.37 -4.41 -0.84
N PRO A 238 -14.08 -5.54 -0.72
CA PRO A 238 -13.59 -6.85 -1.16
C PRO A 238 -13.21 -6.87 -2.64
N SER A 239 -13.90 -6.11 -3.49
CA SER A 239 -13.62 -6.06 -4.95
C SER A 239 -12.19 -5.62 -5.27
N THR A 240 -11.58 -4.79 -4.42
CA THR A 240 -10.17 -4.37 -4.58
C THR A 240 -9.18 -5.49 -4.23
N THR A 241 -9.62 -6.52 -3.50
CA THR A 241 -8.82 -7.70 -3.17
C THR A 241 -9.02 -8.83 -4.19
N LEU A 242 -10.23 -8.96 -4.76
CA LEU A 242 -10.53 -9.96 -5.80
C LEU A 242 -9.61 -9.85 -7.03
N ILE A 243 -9.02 -8.68 -7.29
CA ILE A 243 -8.02 -8.49 -8.37
C ILE A 243 -6.77 -9.38 -8.23
N TYR A 244 -6.53 -9.92 -7.03
CA TYR A 244 -5.42 -10.83 -6.77
C TYR A 244 -5.82 -12.30 -6.88
N GLU A 245 -7.12 -12.61 -6.93
CA GLU A 245 -7.67 -13.97 -6.97
C GLU A 245 -7.74 -14.53 -8.39
N GLU A 246 -7.49 -13.72 -9.43
CA GLU A 246 -7.50 -14.21 -10.81
C GLU A 246 -6.52 -15.40 -10.98
N PRO A 247 -7.03 -16.62 -11.26
CA PRO A 247 -6.18 -17.79 -11.39
C PRO A 247 -5.42 -17.75 -12.73
N PRO A 248 -4.22 -18.36 -12.79
CA PRO A 248 -3.55 -18.62 -14.07
C PRO A 248 -4.43 -19.51 -14.97
N GLU A 249 -4.31 -19.34 -16.30
CA GLU A 249 -5.06 -20.15 -17.28
C GLU A 249 -4.81 -21.66 -17.12
N GLU A 250 -3.59 -22.06 -16.77
CA GLU A 250 -3.26 -23.46 -16.50
C GLU A 250 -4.05 -24.04 -15.31
N SER A 251 -4.25 -23.26 -14.25
CA SER A 251 -5.05 -23.70 -13.10
C SER A 251 -6.52 -23.87 -13.46
N LEU A 252 -7.05 -23.05 -14.39
CA LEU A 252 -8.41 -23.24 -14.92
C LEU A 252 -8.51 -24.53 -15.75
N LYS A 253 -7.51 -24.79 -16.59
CA LYS A 253 -7.45 -25.99 -17.43
C LYS A 253 -7.36 -27.27 -16.59
N GLU A 254 -6.53 -27.28 -15.56
CA GLU A 254 -6.43 -28.38 -14.59
C GLU A 254 -7.76 -28.59 -13.87
N ALA A 255 -8.37 -27.53 -13.33
CA ALA A 255 -9.65 -27.62 -12.62
C ALA A 255 -10.78 -28.20 -13.50
N LEU A 256 -10.87 -27.78 -14.76
CA LEU A 256 -11.86 -28.30 -15.71
C LEU A 256 -11.57 -29.76 -16.07
N ARG A 257 -10.30 -30.14 -16.27
CA ARG A 257 -9.91 -31.53 -16.53
C ARG A 257 -10.28 -32.43 -15.35
N ASP A 258 -9.95 -32.02 -14.13
CA ASP A 258 -10.22 -32.77 -12.90
C ASP A 258 -11.73 -32.90 -12.64
N ALA A 259 -12.51 -31.88 -12.96
CA ALA A 259 -13.97 -31.96 -12.93
C ALA A 259 -14.51 -32.96 -13.97
N GLY A 260 -13.96 -32.95 -15.19
CA GLY A 260 -14.34 -33.87 -16.26
C GLY A 260 -14.14 -35.34 -15.90
N TYR A 261 -13.06 -35.69 -15.19
CA TYR A 261 -12.82 -37.07 -14.72
C TYR A 261 -13.86 -37.59 -13.73
N LYS A 262 -14.69 -36.72 -13.12
CA LYS A 262 -15.78 -37.14 -12.22
C LYS A 262 -17.08 -37.48 -12.96
N TYR A 263 -17.15 -37.22 -14.27
CA TYR A 263 -18.32 -37.45 -15.12
C TYR A 263 -17.99 -38.40 -16.27
N VAL A 264 -17.24 -39.46 -15.99
CA VAL A 264 -17.07 -40.58 -16.93
C VAL A 264 -18.22 -41.55 -16.69
N GLY A 265 -19.11 -41.68 -17.68
CA GLY A 265 -20.17 -42.70 -17.69
C GLY A 265 -19.61 -44.10 -17.94
#